data_AF-A0A9D4TD26-F1
#
_entry.id   AF-A0A9D4TD26-F1
#
_cell.length_a   1.000
_cell.length_b   1.000
_cell.length_c   1.000
_cell.angle_alpha   90.00
_cell.angle_beta   90.00
_cell.angle_gamma   90.00
#
_symmetry.space_group_name_H-M   'P 1'
#
loop_
_entity.id
_entity.type
_entity.pdbx_description
1 polymer ?
#
loop_
_entity_poly.entity_id
_entity_poly.type
_entity_poly.pdbx_seq_one_letter_code
_entity_poly.pdbx_strand_id
1 'polypeptide(L)'
;MAAAATCLKARPRWRHYGSRCADLKVLVLHAGGSFSRHSTVAARGRIVVPIAWRTARSGGAELVNGDSSESDHSMAPTKRCHHSAAFKRKVVLHAEKTSNLRAQQEFGVHEKNVRRWRKQRAELFGCAATRMAFTGPKTGRHHAVEEVVADMVREQREAGMPVTTEIIQAKAREVAIAKSVSRTCFKASRGWTTRFMKRFGFSLRRRTSI
;
A
#
# COMPACT_ATOMS: atom_id res chain seq x y z
N MET A 1 44.46 -4.66 -27.74
CA MET A 1 43.66 -5.71 -27.07
C MET A 1 42.92 -5.08 -25.89
N ALA A 2 41.60 -5.29 -25.87
CA ALA A 2 40.54 -4.93 -24.90
C ALA A 2 40.83 -3.98 -23.71
N ALA A 3 40.14 -2.83 -23.70
CA ALA A 3 39.85 -2.04 -22.50
C ALA A 3 38.57 -2.60 -21.82
N ALA A 4 38.68 -3.04 -20.57
CA ALA A 4 37.56 -3.50 -19.76
C ALA A 4 36.90 -2.32 -19.03
N ALA A 5 35.68 -1.95 -19.45
CA ALA A 5 34.88 -0.94 -18.79
C ALA A 5 34.17 -1.53 -17.55
N THR A 6 34.56 -1.08 -16.36
CA THR A 6 33.88 -1.36 -15.09
C THR A 6 32.58 -0.57 -14.98
N CYS A 7 31.45 -1.24 -15.15
CA CYS A 7 30.11 -0.66 -14.99
C CYS A 7 29.71 -0.64 -13.50
N LEU A 8 29.92 0.51 -12.83
CA LEU A 8 29.30 0.81 -11.53
C LEU A 8 27.78 0.93 -11.70
N LYS A 9 27.04 -0.14 -11.38
CA LYS A 9 25.58 -0.08 -11.24
C LYS A 9 25.22 0.61 -9.92
N ALA A 10 24.88 1.89 -10.01
CA ALA A 10 24.23 2.64 -8.95
C ALA A 10 22.94 1.92 -8.49
N ARG A 11 22.84 1.63 -7.18
CA ARG A 11 21.65 1.03 -6.56
C ARG A 11 20.54 2.09 -6.44
N PRO A 12 19.29 1.83 -6.86
CA PRO A 12 18.19 2.75 -6.62
C PRO A 12 17.85 2.83 -5.13
N ARG A 13 17.91 4.05 -4.60
CA ARG A 13 17.51 4.45 -3.25
C ARG A 13 15.99 4.32 -3.10
N TRP A 14 15.53 3.26 -2.44
CA TRP A 14 14.12 3.09 -2.11
C TRP A 14 13.71 4.06 -1.01
N ARG A 15 12.72 4.92 -1.27
CA ARG A 15 12.03 5.68 -0.22
C ARG A 15 11.13 4.70 0.54
N HIS A 16 11.50 4.40 1.79
CA HIS A 16 10.61 3.77 2.74
C HIS A 16 9.37 4.65 2.93
N TYR A 17 8.21 4.19 2.49
CA TYR A 17 6.94 4.74 2.94
C TYR A 17 6.73 4.19 4.35
N GLY A 18 7.02 5.03 5.35
CA GLY A 18 7.08 4.68 6.76
C GLY A 18 5.83 3.97 7.24
N SER A 19 6.09 2.83 7.89
CA SER A 19 5.20 2.12 8.79
C SER A 19 4.58 3.08 9.80
N ARG A 20 3.24 3.15 9.84
CA ARG A 20 2.54 3.52 11.06
C ARG A 20 2.40 2.27 11.91
N CYS A 21 3.46 1.92 12.62
CA CYS A 21 3.37 1.08 13.81
C CYS A 21 3.48 2.05 14.99
N ALA A 22 2.40 2.14 15.76
CA ALA A 22 2.29 3.01 16.92
C ALA A 22 3.41 2.69 17.92
N ASP A 23 4.09 3.74 18.38
CA ASP A 23 4.94 3.72 19.56
C ASP A 23 4.09 3.37 20.78
N LEU A 24 4.22 2.14 21.29
CA LEU A 24 3.87 1.83 22.67
C LEU A 24 5.08 2.20 23.53
N LYS A 25 4.99 3.36 24.19
CA LYS A 25 5.88 3.70 25.30
C LYS A 25 5.75 2.65 26.40
N VAL A 26 6.90 2.10 26.76
CA VAL A 26 7.14 1.25 27.93
C VAL A 26 6.75 2.04 29.19
N LEU A 27 5.78 1.54 29.95
CA LEU A 27 5.50 2.02 31.30
C LEU A 27 6.44 1.25 32.24
N VAL A 28 7.47 1.94 32.72
CA VAL A 28 8.30 1.48 33.84
C VAL A 28 7.53 1.78 35.12
N LEU A 29 7.09 0.72 35.82
CA LEU A 29 6.59 0.79 37.19
C LEU A 29 7.77 1.00 38.13
N HIS A 30 7.74 2.08 38.92
CA HIS A 30 8.47 2.17 40.18
C HIS A 30 7.52 2.70 41.27
N ALA A 31 7.69 2.12 42.44
CA ALA A 31 6.79 2.16 43.58
C ALA A 31 6.92 3.42 44.45
N GLY A 32 5.85 3.69 45.22
CA GLY A 32 5.92 4.26 46.56
C GLY A 32 5.81 5.78 46.68
N GLY A 33 4.87 6.24 47.51
CA GLY A 33 4.91 7.61 48.05
C GLY A 33 3.53 8.20 48.36
N SER A 34 3.07 8.04 49.61
CA SER A 34 2.00 8.84 50.21
C SER A 34 2.33 10.32 50.17
N PHE A 35 1.39 11.19 49.78
CA PHE A 35 1.37 12.57 50.28
C PHE A 35 -0.06 13.13 50.31
N SER A 36 -0.36 13.80 51.41
CA SER A 36 -1.67 14.26 51.84
C SER A 36 -1.81 15.77 51.63
N ARG A 37 -3.05 16.23 51.37
CA ARG A 37 -3.54 17.63 51.42
C ARG A 37 -2.94 18.57 50.33
N HIS A 38 -3.58 19.61 49.80
CA HIS A 38 -4.63 20.51 50.27
C HIS A 38 -5.49 21.00 49.10
N SER A 39 -6.75 21.36 49.41
CA SER A 39 -7.70 22.04 48.54
C SER A 39 -7.36 23.54 48.46
N THR A 40 -7.24 24.11 47.26
CA THR A 40 -7.33 25.57 47.04
C THR A 40 -8.06 25.89 45.75
N VAL A 41 -9.10 26.69 45.95
CA VAL A 41 -10.00 27.38 45.03
C VAL A 41 -9.26 28.26 44.01
N ALA A 42 -9.71 28.26 42.76
CA ALA A 42 -9.65 29.42 41.86
C ALA A 42 -10.55 29.22 40.62
N ALA A 43 -11.85 29.49 40.74
CA ALA A 43 -12.74 29.67 39.60
C ALA A 43 -12.71 31.15 39.18
N ARG A 44 -12.16 31.43 38.00
CA ARG A 44 -12.27 32.73 37.33
C ARG A 44 -13.23 32.58 36.15
N GLY A 45 -14.29 33.37 36.17
CA GLY A 45 -15.37 33.32 35.20
C GLY A 45 -15.03 33.94 33.84
N ARG A 46 -15.96 33.74 32.91
CA ARG A 46 -16.34 34.74 31.90
C ARG A 46 -17.77 34.45 31.45
N ILE A 47 -18.64 35.40 31.79
CA ILE A 47 -19.93 35.63 31.15
C ILE A 47 -19.65 36.52 29.95
N VAL A 48 -20.08 36.15 28.74
CA VAL A 48 -20.74 37.05 27.78
C VAL A 48 -21.66 36.22 26.88
N VAL A 49 -22.94 36.59 26.89
CA VAL A 49 -24.08 36.15 26.06
C VAL A 49 -24.35 37.29 25.04
N PRO A 50 -25.43 37.31 24.22
CA PRO A 50 -25.98 36.37 23.24
C PRO A 50 -25.98 36.94 21.80
N ILE A 51 -26.38 36.08 20.88
CA ILE A 51 -26.86 36.37 19.52
C ILE A 51 -28.17 37.18 19.57
N ALA A 52 -28.24 38.35 18.93
CA ALA A 52 -29.50 38.91 18.46
C ALA A 52 -29.41 39.92 17.29
N TRP A 53 -29.98 39.51 16.14
CA TRP A 53 -30.90 40.17 15.19
C TRP A 53 -30.77 41.64 14.70
N ARG A 54 -31.20 41.80 13.41
CA ARG A 54 -31.74 42.98 12.66
C ARG A 54 -30.72 43.92 12.01
N THR A 55 -30.94 44.53 10.83
CA THR A 55 -32.12 44.72 9.95
C THR A 55 -31.67 45.09 8.51
N ALA A 56 -32.60 44.98 7.57
CA ALA A 56 -32.52 45.28 6.13
C ALA A 56 -32.10 46.72 5.72
N ARG A 57 -31.55 46.86 4.51
CA ARG A 57 -31.85 47.95 3.57
C ARG A 57 -31.51 47.59 2.12
N SER A 58 -32.45 47.96 1.25
CA SER A 58 -32.52 47.80 -0.20
C SER A 58 -31.43 48.56 -0.97
N GLY A 59 -31.03 48.05 -2.13
CA GLY A 59 -30.24 48.77 -3.12
C GLY A 59 -29.80 47.84 -4.24
N GLY A 60 -30.41 47.98 -5.42
CA GLY A 60 -30.18 47.13 -6.58
C GLY A 60 -28.74 47.23 -7.11
N ALA A 61 -28.21 46.07 -7.48
CA ALA A 61 -27.12 45.95 -8.44
C ALA A 61 -27.48 44.79 -9.36
N GLU A 62 -27.98 45.17 -10.52
CA GLU A 62 -28.09 44.35 -11.72
C GLU A 62 -26.69 43.81 -12.05
N LEU A 63 -26.48 42.52 -11.80
CA LEU A 63 -25.36 41.77 -12.32
C LEU A 63 -25.91 40.68 -13.23
N VAL A 64 -25.93 41.05 -14.51
CA VAL A 64 -25.70 40.19 -15.67
C VAL A 64 -25.65 38.69 -15.39
N ASN A 65 -26.61 37.99 -15.98
CA ASN A 65 -26.64 36.55 -16.14
C ASN A 65 -25.33 36.06 -16.77
N GLY A 66 -24.37 35.66 -15.94
CA GLY A 66 -23.27 34.82 -16.33
C GLY A 66 -23.76 33.38 -16.32
N ASP A 67 -24.22 32.92 -17.48
CA ASP A 67 -24.38 31.49 -17.78
C ASP A 67 -23.01 30.82 -17.64
N SER A 68 -22.68 30.50 -16.39
CA SER A 68 -21.63 29.55 -16.05
C SER A 68 -22.19 28.22 -16.49
N SER A 69 -21.89 27.87 -17.73
CA SER A 69 -21.94 26.52 -18.26
C SER A 69 -20.96 25.67 -17.46
N GLU A 70 -21.35 25.39 -16.22
CA GLU A 70 -20.85 24.33 -15.36
C GLU A 70 -21.19 23.05 -16.11
N SER A 71 -20.31 22.74 -17.05
CA SER A 71 -20.38 21.56 -17.89
C SER A 71 -20.03 20.41 -16.97
N ASP A 72 -21.01 19.98 -16.18
CA ASP A 72 -21.00 18.73 -15.45
C ASP A 72 -20.94 17.62 -16.50
N HIS A 73 -19.71 17.34 -16.94
CA HIS A 73 -19.35 16.13 -17.66
C HIS A 73 -19.47 14.99 -16.66
N SER A 74 -20.71 14.70 -16.28
CA SER A 74 -21.14 13.50 -15.57
C SER A 74 -20.90 12.32 -16.50
N MET A 75 -19.63 11.97 -16.67
CA MET A 75 -19.20 10.76 -17.35
C MET A 75 -19.87 9.61 -16.61
N ALA A 76 -20.83 8.96 -17.28
CA ALA A 76 -21.50 7.76 -16.80
C ALA A 76 -20.47 6.81 -16.15
N PRO A 77 -20.82 6.14 -15.03
CA PRO A 77 -19.85 5.38 -14.23
C PRO A 77 -19.11 4.39 -15.12
N THR A 78 -17.86 4.73 -15.45
CA THR A 78 -17.06 3.92 -16.36
C THR A 78 -16.87 2.54 -15.73
N LYS A 79 -17.22 1.49 -16.47
CA LYS A 79 -16.98 0.11 -16.03
C LYS A 79 -15.51 -0.03 -15.64
N ARG A 80 -15.22 -0.74 -14.56
CA ARG A 80 -13.85 -0.93 -14.08
C ARG A 80 -13.05 -1.74 -15.12
N CYS A 81 -12.20 -1.06 -15.88
CA CYS A 81 -11.39 -1.67 -16.93
C CYS A 81 -9.94 -1.92 -16.47
N HIS A 82 -9.36 -3.03 -16.93
CA HIS A 82 -7.93 -3.30 -16.83
C HIS A 82 -7.25 -2.91 -18.14
N HIS A 83 -6.15 -2.17 -18.05
CA HIS A 83 -5.38 -1.73 -19.22
C HIS A 83 -4.03 -2.44 -19.28
N SER A 84 -3.64 -2.91 -20.47
CA SER A 84 -2.32 -3.48 -20.74
C SER A 84 -1.23 -2.40 -20.66
N ALA A 85 0.01 -2.81 -20.42
CA ALA A 85 1.16 -1.90 -20.41
C ALA A 85 1.36 -1.25 -21.78
N ALA A 86 1.13 -1.98 -22.88
CA ALA A 86 1.16 -1.45 -24.24
C ALA A 86 0.21 -0.25 -24.41
N PHE A 87 -1.04 -0.42 -23.99
CA PHE A 87 -2.03 0.66 -24.06
C PHE A 87 -1.61 1.85 -23.20
N LYS A 88 -1.19 1.61 -21.94
CA LYS A 88 -0.71 2.67 -21.05
C LYS A 88 0.48 3.43 -21.63
N ARG A 89 1.42 2.75 -22.31
CA ARG A 89 2.54 3.40 -23.01
C ARG A 89 2.05 4.34 -24.11
N LYS A 90 1.12 3.89 -24.96
CA LYS A 90 0.52 4.71 -26.02
C LYS A 90 -0.09 6.00 -25.44
N VAL A 91 -0.88 5.86 -24.37
CA VAL A 91 -1.51 7.00 -23.67
C VAL A 91 -0.46 7.94 -23.08
N VAL A 92 0.59 7.41 -22.45
CA VAL A 92 1.67 8.23 -21.87
C VAL A 92 2.44 9.00 -22.95
N LEU A 93 2.78 8.36 -24.08
CA LEU A 93 3.45 9.03 -25.20
C LEU A 93 2.59 10.14 -25.81
N HIS A 94 1.29 9.91 -25.95
CA HIS A 94 0.38 10.95 -26.43
C HIS A 94 0.28 12.11 -25.42
N ALA A 95 0.14 11.81 -24.13
CA ALA A 95 0.06 12.84 -23.08
C ALA A 95 1.35 13.67 -22.94
N GLU A 96 2.51 13.10 -23.26
CA GLU A 96 3.80 13.81 -23.29
C GLU A 96 3.93 14.75 -24.49
N LYS A 97 3.32 14.40 -25.63
CA LYS A 97 3.32 15.24 -26.84
C LYS A 97 2.28 16.36 -26.79
N THR A 98 1.13 16.09 -26.17
CA THR A 98 -0.01 17.00 -26.16
C THR A 98 -0.33 17.45 -24.74
N SER A 99 -1.31 16.83 -24.08
CA SER A 99 -1.66 17.12 -22.69
C SER A 99 -2.43 15.95 -22.07
N ASN A 100 -2.52 15.90 -20.73
CA ASN A 100 -3.26 14.83 -20.06
C ASN A 100 -4.76 14.86 -20.39
N LEU A 101 -5.34 16.07 -20.54
CA LEU A 101 -6.76 16.24 -20.85
C LEU A 101 -7.08 15.76 -22.28
N ARG A 102 -6.20 16.05 -23.24
CA ARG A 102 -6.32 15.54 -24.61
C ARG A 102 -6.22 14.01 -24.65
N ALA A 103 -5.31 13.43 -23.87
CA ALA A 103 -5.23 11.98 -23.72
C ALA A 103 -6.52 11.37 -23.11
N GLN A 104 -7.19 12.08 -22.20
CA GLN A 104 -8.48 11.61 -21.69
C GLN A 104 -9.55 11.57 -22.77
N GLN A 105 -9.66 12.65 -23.56
CA GLN A 105 -10.64 12.76 -24.63
C GLN A 105 -10.40 11.72 -25.72
N GLU A 106 -9.16 11.50 -26.13
CA GLU A 106 -8.83 10.56 -27.22
C GLU A 106 -8.94 9.09 -26.81
N PHE A 107 -8.51 8.74 -25.58
CA PHE A 107 -8.42 7.34 -25.15
C PHE A 107 -9.55 6.89 -24.22
N GLY A 108 -10.47 7.78 -23.84
CA GLY A 108 -11.54 7.47 -22.89
C GLY A 108 -11.02 7.07 -21.49
N VAL A 109 -9.82 7.53 -21.13
CA VAL A 109 -9.18 7.24 -19.84
C VAL A 109 -9.23 8.48 -18.97
N HIS A 110 -9.75 8.36 -17.76
CA HIS A 110 -9.74 9.48 -16.82
C HIS A 110 -8.33 10.06 -16.60
N GLU A 111 -8.19 11.39 -16.64
CA GLU A 111 -6.94 12.15 -16.46
C GLU A 111 -6.12 11.66 -15.25
N LYS A 112 -6.79 11.36 -14.13
CA LYS A 112 -6.17 10.84 -12.91
C LYS A 112 -5.36 9.56 -13.15
N ASN A 113 -5.82 8.69 -14.05
CA ASN A 113 -5.10 7.49 -14.46
C ASN A 113 -3.89 7.85 -15.33
N VAL A 114 -4.06 8.77 -16.29
CA VAL A 114 -2.97 9.28 -17.14
C VAL A 114 -1.85 9.85 -16.28
N ARG A 115 -2.19 10.73 -15.31
CA ARG A 115 -1.23 11.30 -14.36
C ARG A 115 -0.52 10.23 -13.53
N ARG A 116 -1.24 9.20 -13.06
CA ARG A 116 -0.65 8.06 -12.35
C ARG A 116 0.34 7.30 -13.25
N TRP A 117 -0.03 7.00 -14.48
CA TRP A 117 0.80 6.24 -15.41
C TRP A 117 2.05 7.02 -15.83
N ARG A 118 1.97 8.34 -15.97
CA ARG A 118 3.15 9.19 -16.19
C ARG A 118 4.16 9.10 -15.04
N LYS A 119 3.69 9.07 -13.79
CA LYS A 119 4.58 8.83 -12.63
C LYS A 119 5.23 7.44 -12.66
N GLN A 120 4.52 6.44 -13.20
CA GLN A 120 4.99 5.05 -13.34
C GLN A 120 5.67 4.79 -14.70
N ARG A 121 6.07 5.82 -15.45
CA ARG A 121 6.60 5.69 -16.82
C ARG A 121 7.74 4.68 -16.90
N ALA A 122 8.77 4.83 -16.07
CA ALA A 122 9.93 3.92 -16.10
C ALA A 122 9.51 2.44 -15.92
N GLU A 123 8.60 2.16 -14.99
CA GLU A 123 8.08 0.81 -14.74
C GLU A 123 7.24 0.28 -15.92
N LEU A 124 6.41 1.13 -16.53
CA LEU A 124 5.57 0.78 -17.67
C LEU A 124 6.39 0.43 -18.90
N PHE A 125 7.48 1.16 -19.16
CA PHE A 125 8.37 0.89 -20.30
C PHE A 125 9.33 -0.27 -20.02
N GLY A 126 9.71 -0.51 -18.76
CA GLY A 126 10.59 -1.62 -18.38
C GLY A 126 9.92 -3.00 -18.27
N CYS A 127 8.59 -3.10 -18.27
CA CYS A 127 7.87 -4.37 -18.14
C CYS A 127 7.45 -5.00 -19.48
N ALA A 128 6.82 -6.18 -19.46
CA ALA A 128 6.24 -6.78 -20.66
C ALA A 128 4.98 -6.02 -21.12
N ALA A 129 4.76 -5.91 -22.43
CA ALA A 129 3.64 -5.19 -23.03
C ALA A 129 2.25 -5.71 -22.59
N THR A 130 2.16 -7.01 -22.31
CA THR A 130 0.94 -7.70 -21.86
C THR A 130 0.60 -7.44 -20.38
N ARG A 131 1.51 -6.87 -19.59
CA ARG A 131 1.32 -6.70 -18.15
C ARG A 131 0.18 -5.72 -17.86
N MET A 132 -0.85 -6.16 -17.13
CA MET A 132 -2.01 -5.31 -16.81
C MET A 132 -1.92 -4.58 -15.46
N ALA A 133 -1.18 -5.14 -14.50
CA ALA A 133 -1.04 -4.56 -13.17
C ALA A 133 0.37 -4.79 -12.60
N PHE A 134 0.86 -3.81 -11.84
CA PHE A 134 2.00 -3.99 -10.95
C PHE A 134 1.48 -4.61 -9.66
N THR A 135 1.41 -5.94 -9.62
CA THR A 135 1.18 -6.67 -8.37
C THR A 135 2.29 -6.33 -7.37
N GLY A 136 1.94 -6.28 -6.08
CA GLY A 136 2.87 -5.95 -4.99
C GLY A 136 4.10 -6.88 -4.92
N PRO A 137 4.96 -6.67 -3.91
CA PRO A 137 6.21 -7.40 -3.77
C PRO A 137 6.03 -8.90 -4.03
N LYS A 138 6.94 -9.48 -4.82
CA LYS A 138 6.97 -10.94 -5.01
C LYS A 138 7.23 -11.67 -3.70
N THR A 139 7.76 -10.97 -2.70
CA THR A 139 8.02 -11.44 -1.34
C THR A 139 6.79 -11.30 -0.44
N GLY A 140 6.62 -12.25 0.48
CA GLY A 140 5.59 -12.15 1.52
C GLY A 140 5.90 -11.02 2.51
N ARG A 141 4.86 -10.55 3.22
CA ARG A 141 5.01 -9.53 4.29
C ARG A 141 6.05 -9.93 5.34
N HIS A 142 6.15 -11.24 5.62
CA HIS A 142 7.05 -11.81 6.63
C HIS A 142 8.11 -12.69 5.96
N HIS A 143 8.88 -12.14 5.02
CA HIS A 143 9.85 -12.89 4.23
C HIS A 143 10.86 -13.67 5.08
N ALA A 144 11.37 -13.04 6.16
CA ALA A 144 12.31 -13.69 7.06
C ALA A 144 11.75 -14.95 7.74
N VAL A 145 10.43 -15.01 7.99
CA VAL A 145 9.78 -16.23 8.48
C VAL A 145 9.67 -17.26 7.36
N GLU A 146 9.34 -16.81 6.15
CA GLU A 146 9.20 -17.69 4.99
C GLU A 146 10.51 -18.36 4.59
N GLU A 147 11.66 -17.69 4.68
CA GLU A 147 12.98 -18.28 4.39
C GLU A 147 13.26 -19.50 5.28
N VAL A 148 13.15 -19.35 6.60
CA VAL A 148 13.41 -20.45 7.55
C VAL A 148 12.43 -21.61 7.35
N VAL A 149 11.16 -21.31 7.07
CA VAL A 149 10.18 -22.35 6.78
C VAL A 149 10.50 -23.04 5.46
N ALA A 150 11.00 -22.32 4.45
CA ALA A 150 11.39 -22.91 3.18
C ALA A 150 12.59 -23.85 3.33
N ASP A 151 13.57 -23.50 4.16
CA ASP A 151 14.73 -24.34 4.45
C ASP A 151 14.28 -25.68 5.06
N MET A 152 13.42 -25.64 6.08
CA MET A 152 12.81 -26.85 6.66
C MET A 152 12.02 -27.67 5.62
N VAL A 153 11.30 -27.04 4.68
CA VAL A 153 10.60 -27.80 3.62
C VAL A 153 11.58 -28.51 2.69
N ARG A 154 12.73 -27.90 2.38
CA ARG A 154 13.76 -28.54 1.54
C ARG A 154 14.39 -29.73 2.27
N GLU A 155 14.85 -29.52 3.50
CA GLU A 155 15.44 -30.56 4.35
C GLU A 155 14.52 -31.77 4.48
N GLN A 156 13.25 -31.55 4.80
CA GLN A 156 12.28 -32.63 4.98
C GLN A 156 12.00 -33.39 3.68
N ARG A 157 11.99 -32.69 2.53
CA ARG A 157 11.79 -33.32 1.21
C ARG A 157 13.02 -34.09 0.74
N GLU A 158 14.22 -33.59 1.04
CA GLU A 158 15.49 -34.29 0.78
C GLU A 158 15.59 -35.57 1.61
N ALA A 159 15.10 -35.55 2.85
CA ALA A 159 14.97 -36.72 3.70
C ALA A 159 13.84 -37.70 3.29
N GLY A 160 13.13 -37.43 2.19
CA GLY A 160 12.04 -38.29 1.71
C GLY A 160 10.76 -38.24 2.56
N MET A 161 10.66 -37.30 3.49
CA MET A 161 9.57 -37.22 4.44
C MET A 161 8.41 -36.33 3.94
N PRO A 162 7.15 -36.72 4.17
CA PRO A 162 6.01 -35.94 3.71
C PRO A 162 5.85 -34.64 4.51
N VAL A 163 5.70 -33.53 3.79
CA VAL A 163 5.43 -32.21 4.38
C VAL A 163 3.97 -31.85 4.18
N THR A 164 3.19 -31.90 5.26
CA THR A 164 1.78 -31.48 5.25
C THR A 164 1.63 -29.97 5.44
N THR A 165 0.44 -29.45 5.15
CA THR A 165 0.15 -28.01 5.33
C THR A 165 0.19 -27.64 6.81
N GLU A 166 -0.21 -28.55 7.68
CA GLU A 166 -0.27 -28.41 9.12
C GLU A 166 1.13 -28.27 9.71
N ILE A 167 2.09 -29.09 9.26
CA ILE A 167 3.51 -29.01 9.64
C ILE A 167 4.09 -27.65 9.25
N ILE A 168 3.83 -27.19 8.02
CA ILE A 168 4.30 -25.87 7.55
C ILE A 168 3.73 -24.76 8.43
N GLN A 169 2.44 -24.82 8.77
CA GLN A 169 1.80 -23.81 9.61
C GLN A 169 2.33 -23.82 11.05
N ALA A 170 2.55 -25.00 11.63
CA ALA A 170 3.13 -25.14 12.95
C ALA A 170 4.53 -24.51 12.99
N LYS A 171 5.41 -24.91 12.07
CA LYS A 171 6.76 -24.35 11.98
C LYS A 171 6.75 -22.84 11.78
N ALA A 172 5.86 -22.33 10.93
CA ALA A 172 5.76 -20.91 10.69
C ALA A 172 5.37 -20.12 11.95
N ARG A 173 4.49 -20.65 12.80
CA ARG A 173 4.12 -20.00 14.08
C ARG A 173 5.29 -19.99 15.04
N GLU A 174 6.03 -21.11 15.15
CA GLU A 174 7.24 -21.19 15.98
C GLU A 174 8.27 -20.15 15.54
N VAL A 175 8.57 -20.07 14.24
CA VAL A 175 9.53 -19.10 13.68
C VAL A 175 9.05 -17.67 13.87
N ALA A 176 7.75 -17.43 13.75
CA ALA A 176 7.19 -16.09 14.00
C ALA A 176 7.36 -15.65 15.45
N ILE A 177 7.15 -16.56 16.41
CA ILE A 177 7.42 -16.30 17.83
C ILE A 177 8.90 -16.01 18.04
N ALA A 178 9.79 -16.83 17.47
CA ALA A 178 11.24 -16.65 17.58
C ALA A 178 11.73 -15.32 16.99
N LYS A 179 11.06 -14.81 15.94
CA LYS A 179 11.34 -13.50 15.32
C LYS A 179 10.52 -12.34 15.93
N SER A 180 9.91 -12.56 17.09
CA SER A 180 9.10 -11.56 17.82
C SER A 180 7.94 -10.97 16.99
N VAL A 181 7.40 -11.73 16.04
CA VAL A 181 6.22 -11.37 15.27
C VAL A 181 4.97 -11.76 16.05
N SER A 182 4.18 -10.76 16.46
CA SER A 182 2.94 -11.00 17.20
C SER A 182 1.97 -11.89 16.42
N ARG A 183 1.22 -12.74 17.16
CA ARG A 183 0.14 -13.59 16.62
C ARG A 183 -0.95 -12.78 15.89
N THR A 184 -1.15 -11.52 16.27
CA THR A 184 -2.09 -10.62 15.59
C THR A 184 -1.59 -10.21 14.20
N CYS A 185 -0.27 -10.15 14.01
CA CYS A 185 0.38 -9.79 12.76
C CYS A 185 0.62 -10.99 11.82
N PHE A 186 0.69 -12.20 12.38
CA PHE A 186 0.96 -13.42 11.61
C PHE A 186 0.15 -14.63 12.13
N LYS A 187 -0.82 -15.07 11.33
CA LYS A 187 -1.72 -16.18 11.66
C LYS A 187 -1.26 -17.55 11.14
N ALA A 188 -0.31 -17.59 10.19
CA ALA A 188 0.00 -18.78 9.40
C ALA A 188 -1.27 -19.45 8.83
N SER A 189 -2.12 -18.67 8.15
CA SER A 189 -3.40 -19.17 7.61
C SER A 189 -3.21 -20.07 6.39
N ARG A 190 -4.24 -20.85 6.02
CA ARG A 190 -4.23 -21.68 4.79
C ARG A 190 -3.90 -20.84 3.54
N GLY A 191 -4.49 -19.66 3.40
CA GLY A 191 -4.21 -18.74 2.30
C GLY A 191 -2.76 -18.20 2.32
N TRP A 192 -2.15 -18.05 3.50
CA TRP A 192 -0.72 -17.76 3.58
C TRP A 192 0.10 -18.96 3.08
N THR A 193 -0.19 -20.18 3.54
CA THR A 193 0.55 -21.40 3.16
C THR A 193 0.52 -21.64 1.65
N THR A 194 -0.65 -21.50 1.02
CA THR A 194 -0.79 -21.61 -0.46
C THR A 194 0.08 -20.60 -1.20
N ARG A 195 0.10 -19.34 -0.75
CA ARG A 195 0.91 -18.30 -1.39
C ARG A 195 2.41 -18.48 -1.11
N PHE A 196 2.77 -18.92 0.09
CA PHE A 196 4.13 -19.29 0.47
C PHE A 196 4.66 -20.37 -0.47
N MET A 197 3.95 -21.50 -0.61
CA MET A 197 4.36 -22.57 -1.52
C MET A 197 4.51 -22.07 -2.96
N LYS A 198 3.56 -21.25 -3.45
CA LYS A 198 3.65 -20.65 -4.79
C LYS A 198 4.87 -19.74 -4.96
N ARG A 199 5.23 -18.95 -3.93
CA ARG A 199 6.39 -18.05 -3.97
C ARG A 199 7.71 -18.82 -4.04
N PHE A 200 7.83 -19.89 -3.27
CA PHE A 200 9.04 -20.72 -3.18
C PHE A 200 9.10 -21.85 -4.21
N GLY A 201 8.11 -21.96 -5.10
CA GLY A 201 8.07 -22.98 -6.14
C GLY A 201 7.76 -24.40 -5.64
N PHE A 202 7.26 -24.55 -4.41
CA PHE A 202 6.86 -25.85 -3.89
C PHE A 202 5.55 -26.32 -4.52
N SER A 203 5.53 -27.56 -5.00
CA SER A 203 4.32 -28.20 -5.49
C SER A 203 3.35 -28.53 -4.35
N LEU A 204 2.07 -28.22 -4.55
CA LEU A 204 0.93 -28.64 -3.72
C LEU A 204 0.57 -30.13 -3.88
N ARG A 205 1.14 -30.80 -4.88
CA ARG A 205 0.80 -32.18 -5.21
C ARG A 205 1.22 -33.09 -4.05
N ARG A 206 0.28 -33.90 -3.55
CA ARG A 206 0.63 -35.06 -2.73
C ARG A 206 1.47 -35.99 -3.61
N ARG A 207 2.73 -36.21 -3.23
CA ARG A 207 3.44 -37.45 -3.56
C ARG A 207 3.67 -38.13 -2.21
N THR A 208 2.87 -39.18 -1.97
CA THR A 208 3.16 -40.29 -1.06
C THR A 208 4.54 -40.84 -1.41
N SER A 209 5.24 -41.43 -0.43
CA SER A 209 6.64 -41.90 -0.47
C SER A 209 7.20 -42.20 -1.86
N ILE A 210 8.45 -41.79 -2.08
CA ILE A 210 9.27 -42.34 -3.18
C ILE A 210 9.31 -43.85 -3.05
#